data_AF-A0A2B0LZC0-F1
#
_entry.id   AF-A0A2B0LZC0-F1
#
_cell.length_a   1.000
_cell.length_b   1.000
_cell.length_c   1.000
_cell.angle_alpha   90.00
_cell.angle_beta   90.00
_cell.angle_gamma   90.00
#
_symmetry.space_group_name_H-M   'P 1'
#
loop_
_entity.id
_entity.type
_entity.pdbx_description
1 polymer ?
#
loop_
_entity_poly.entity_id
_entity_poly.type
_entity_poly.pdbx_seq_one_letter_code
_entity_poly.pdbx_strand_id
1 'polypeptide(L)'
;MLVALSILMMAVSLLLPQTVLIMQERKNIQIRYKAFVLLKREAALYMYENEAKQQKEKVIDGNVYYTYWGGNEVCAMWRDVKGRMMEQCFYAGEKIN
;
A
#
# COMPACT_ATOMS: atom_id res chain seq x y z
N MET A 1 13.54 38.06 24.11
CA MET A 1 13.41 36.72 24.74
C MET A 1 11.99 36.17 24.59
N LEU A 2 10.96 36.78 25.19
CA LEU A 2 9.57 36.27 25.14
C LEU A 2 8.95 36.20 23.74
N VAL A 3 9.12 37.24 22.91
CA VAL A 3 8.58 37.30 21.55
C VAL A 3 9.18 36.21 20.64
N ALA A 4 10.49 35.94 20.79
CA ALA A 4 11.15 34.88 20.04
C ALA A 4 10.63 33.49 20.44
N LEU A 5 10.37 33.29 21.74
CA LEU A 5 9.83 32.03 22.26
C LEU A 5 8.40 31.76 21.77
N SER A 6 7.55 32.79 21.74
CA SER A 6 6.17 32.65 21.25
C SER A 6 6.12 32.33 19.76
N ILE A 7 7.00 32.94 18.96
CA ILE A 7 7.10 32.64 17.52
C ILE A 7 7.59 31.21 17.31
N LEU A 8 8.56 30.76 18.10
CA LEU A 8 9.08 29.40 18.01
C LEU A 8 8.02 28.36 18.36
N MET A 9 7.25 28.58 19.44
CA MET A 9 6.13 27.69 19.81
C MET A 9 5.03 27.66 18.73
N MET A 10 4.72 28.82 18.13
CA MET A 10 3.76 28.89 17.03
C MET A 10 4.24 28.15 15.78
N ALA A 11 5.52 28.29 15.42
CA ALA A 11 6.10 27.58 14.29
C ALA A 11 6.10 26.06 14.50
N VAL A 12 6.50 25.59 15.70
CA VAL A 12 6.54 24.16 16.03
C VAL A 12 5.14 23.54 16.01
N SER A 13 4.14 24.22 16.58
CA SER A 13 2.76 23.73 16.62
C SER A 13 2.10 23.63 15.23
N LEU A 14 2.53 24.43 14.26
CA LEU A 14 2.06 24.36 12.88
C LEU A 14 2.82 23.31 12.05
N LEU A 15 4.15 23.27 12.17
CA LEU A 15 5.00 22.43 11.31
C LEU A 15 4.98 20.95 11.69
N LEU A 16 4.94 20.61 12.98
CA LEU A 16 4.93 19.21 13.42
C LEU A 16 3.71 18.41 12.92
N PRO A 17 2.45 18.85 13.11
CA PRO A 17 1.31 18.06 12.65
C PRO A 17 1.30 17.89 11.13
N GLN A 18 1.70 18.92 10.37
CA GLN A 18 1.78 18.85 8.92
C GLN A 18 2.84 17.85 8.44
N THR A 19 4.03 17.87 9.05
CA THR A 19 5.12 16.95 8.68
C THR A 19 4.77 15.49 9.01
N VAL A 20 4.13 15.24 10.15
CA VAL A 20 3.65 13.89 10.52
C VAL A 20 2.62 13.37 9.52
N LEU A 21 1.65 14.21 9.12
CA LEU A 21 0.66 13.84 8.10
C LEU A 21 1.32 13.49 6.76
N ILE A 22 2.28 14.30 6.30
CA ILE A 22 3.00 14.04 5.04
C ILE A 22 3.81 12.74 5.12
N MET A 23 4.49 12.48 6.25
CA MET A 23 5.23 11.23 6.44
C MET A 23 4.30 10.02 6.41
N GLN A 24 3.11 10.13 7.00
CA GLN A 24 2.11 9.06 6.98
C GLN A 24 1.60 8.77 5.57
N GLU A 25 1.30 9.81 4.78
CA GLU A 25 0.88 9.64 3.38
C GLU A 25 1.98 9.01 2.52
N ARG A 26 3.23 9.42 2.71
CA ARG A 26 4.38 8.81 2.00
C ARG A 26 4.51 7.31 2.32
N LYS A 27 4.33 6.92 3.59
CA LYS A 27 4.32 5.50 3.97
C LYS A 27 3.15 4.76 3.33
N ASN A 28 1.95 5.33 3.31
CA ASN A 28 0.80 4.74 2.62
C ASN A 28 1.06 4.52 1.12
N ILE A 29 1.69 5.49 0.44
CA ILE A 29 2.07 5.36 -0.98
C ILE A 29 3.04 4.19 -1.18
N GLN A 30 4.04 4.03 -0.30
CA GLN A 30 4.98 2.91 -0.38
C GLN A 30 4.31 1.55 -0.15
N ILE A 31 3.41 1.45 0.83
CA ILE A 31 2.65 0.23 1.11
C ILE A 31 1.79 -0.14 -0.08
N ARG A 32 1.06 0.83 -0.66
CA ARG A 32 0.23 0.65 -1.85
C ARG A 32 1.06 0.23 -3.07
N TYR A 33 2.23 0.84 -3.26
CA TYR A 33 3.14 0.47 -4.35
C TYR A 33 3.57 -1.00 -4.25
N LYS A 34 3.91 -1.47 -3.04
CA LYS A 34 4.24 -2.88 -2.80
C LYS A 34 3.07 -3.82 -3.09
N ALA A 35 1.85 -3.46 -2.66
CA ALA A 35 0.65 -4.22 -3.02
C ALA A 35 0.50 -4.33 -4.54
N PHE A 36 0.68 -3.23 -5.27
CA PHE A 36 0.59 -3.21 -6.72
C PHE A 36 1.65 -4.05 -7.42
N VAL A 37 2.89 -4.05 -6.91
CA VAL A 37 3.95 -4.93 -7.41
C VAL A 37 3.60 -6.40 -7.20
N LEU A 38 3.02 -6.76 -6.05
CA LEU A 38 2.53 -8.11 -5.80
C LEU A 38 1.43 -8.53 -6.77
N LEU A 39 0.46 -7.64 -7.02
CA LEU A 39 -0.62 -7.89 -7.96
C LEU A 39 -0.10 -8.17 -9.38
N LYS A 40 0.82 -7.33 -9.86
CA LYS A 40 1.45 -7.53 -11.17
C LYS A 40 2.23 -8.83 -11.25
N ARG A 41 2.90 -9.22 -10.16
CA ARG A 41 3.63 -10.49 -10.10
C ARG A 41 2.67 -11.68 -10.19
N GLU A 42 1.60 -11.71 -9.40
CA GLU A 42 0.61 -12.79 -9.44
C GLU A 42 -0.09 -12.86 -10.82
N ALA A 43 -0.41 -11.71 -11.41
CA ALA A 43 -0.94 -11.67 -12.77
C ALA A 43 0.05 -12.25 -13.80
N ALA A 44 1.33 -11.89 -13.71
CA ALA A 44 2.37 -12.42 -14.60
C ALA A 44 2.57 -13.93 -14.42
N LEU A 45 2.58 -14.43 -13.18
CA LEU A 45 2.68 -15.87 -12.89
C LEU A 45 1.51 -16.65 -13.51
N TYR A 46 0.29 -16.11 -13.41
CA TYR A 46 -0.89 -16.70 -14.04
C TYR A 46 -0.83 -16.66 -15.58
N MET A 47 -0.45 -15.52 -16.17
CA MET A 47 -0.43 -15.32 -17.62
C MET A 47 0.69 -16.08 -18.33
N TYR A 48 1.90 -16.09 -17.75
CA TYR A 48 3.11 -16.60 -18.43
C TYR A 48 3.62 -17.92 -17.88
N GLU A 49 3.49 -18.15 -16.56
CA GLU A 49 3.98 -19.37 -15.91
C GLU A 49 2.87 -20.41 -15.67
N ASN A 50 1.65 -20.12 -16.15
CA ASN A 50 0.48 -21.00 -16.03
C ASN A 50 0.11 -21.37 -14.59
N GLU A 51 0.56 -20.61 -13.58
CA GLU A 51 0.22 -20.87 -12.17
C GLU A 51 -1.30 -20.84 -11.94
N ALA A 52 -1.76 -21.66 -10.99
CA ALA A 52 -3.15 -21.66 -10.58
C ALA A 52 -3.51 -20.38 -9.83
N LYS A 53 -4.75 -19.90 -10.02
CA LYS A 53 -5.32 -18.80 -9.23
C LYS A 53 -5.39 -19.23 -7.76
N GLN A 54 -4.55 -18.65 -6.92
CA GLN A 54 -4.46 -18.99 -5.49
C GLN A 54 -4.59 -17.76 -4.61
N GLN A 55 -5.12 -17.97 -3.40
CA GLN A 55 -5.04 -16.98 -2.33
C GLN A 55 -3.70 -17.11 -1.64
N LYS A 56 -3.00 -15.99 -1.44
CA LYS A 56 -1.69 -15.97 -0.80
C LYS A 56 -1.65 -14.85 0.24
N GLU A 57 -1.05 -15.16 1.38
CA GLU A 57 -0.66 -14.16 2.37
C GLU A 57 0.83 -13.89 2.22
N LYS A 58 1.21 -12.61 2.27
CA LYS A 58 2.62 -12.23 2.24
C LYS A 58 2.90 -11.09 3.21
N VAL A 59 3.95 -11.27 4.01
CA VAL A 59 4.43 -10.25 4.93
C VAL A 59 5.62 -9.55 4.32
N ILE A 60 5.55 -8.22 4.15
CA ILE A 60 6.65 -7.40 3.63
C ILE A 60 6.84 -6.19 4.54
N ASP A 61 8.03 -6.05 5.12
CA ASP A 61 8.39 -4.99 6.06
C ASP A 61 7.37 -4.83 7.20
N GLY A 62 6.91 -5.97 7.74
CA GLY A 62 5.91 -6.03 8.80
C GLY A 62 4.46 -5.74 8.37
N ASN A 63 4.21 -5.44 7.09
CA ASN A 63 2.86 -5.27 6.56
C ASN A 63 2.36 -6.58 5.96
N VAL A 64 1.14 -6.98 6.31
CA VAL A 64 0.49 -8.17 5.77
C VAL A 64 -0.33 -7.80 4.54
N TYR A 65 -0.10 -8.52 3.45
CA TYR A 65 -0.82 -8.40 2.19
C TYR A 65 -1.53 -9.73 1.91
N TYR A 66 -2.82 -9.67 1.62
CA TYR A 66 -3.61 -10.81 1.18
C TYR A 66 -3.92 -10.63 -0.30
N THR A 67 -3.53 -11.58 -1.14
CA THR A 67 -3.92 -11.61 -2.53
C THR A 67 -4.97 -12.68 -2.77
N TYR A 68 -5.96 -12.38 -3.59
CA TYR A 68 -7.00 -13.33 -4.00
C TYR A 68 -7.46 -13.04 -5.44
N TRP A 69 -8.10 -14.03 -6.05
CA TRP A 69 -8.62 -13.93 -7.42
C TRP A 69 -10.14 -13.79 -7.42
N GLY A 70 -10.65 -12.80 -8.15
CA GLY A 70 -12.07 -12.54 -8.39
C GLY A 70 -12.42 -12.79 -9.87
N GLY A 71 -12.39 -14.05 -10.32
CA GLY A 71 -12.51 -14.31 -11.75
C GLY A 71 -11.20 -13.96 -12.48
N ASN A 72 -11.20 -12.96 -13.37
CA ASN A 72 -10.03 -12.57 -14.18
C ASN A 72 -9.21 -11.39 -13.60
N GLU A 73 -9.62 -10.88 -12.45
CA GLU A 73 -8.85 -9.92 -11.67
C GLU A 73 -8.16 -10.59 -10.49
N VAL A 74 -6.98 -10.08 -10.17
CA VAL A 74 -6.28 -10.36 -8.91
C VAL A 74 -6.37 -9.12 -8.04
N CYS A 75 -6.78 -9.30 -6.78
CA CYS A 75 -6.95 -8.25 -5.80
C CYS A 75 -5.95 -8.43 -4.66
N ALA A 76 -5.47 -7.32 -4.11
CA ALA A 76 -4.65 -7.27 -2.91
C ALA A 76 -5.36 -6.46 -1.83
N MET A 77 -5.39 -6.99 -0.61
CA MET A 77 -5.85 -6.29 0.58
C MET A 77 -4.72 -6.09 1.57
N TRP A 78 -4.69 -4.94 2.23
CA TRP A 78 -3.71 -4.62 3.25
C TRP A 78 -4.28 -3.60 4.25
N ARG A 79 -3.60 -3.39 5.38
CA ARG A 79 -3.89 -2.25 6.27
C ARG A 79 -3.00 -1.07 5.96
N ASP A 80 -3.60 0.12 5.86
CA ASP A 80 -2.85 1.37 5.81
C ASP A 80 -2.23 1.71 7.18
N VAL A 81 -1.45 2.79 7.25
CA VAL A 81 -0.79 3.22 8.50
C VAL A 81 -1.81 3.63 9.59
N LYS A 82 -3.08 3.87 9.25
CA LYS A 82 -4.18 4.13 10.20
C LYS A 82 -4.96 2.86 10.56
N GLY A 83 -4.54 1.69 10.09
CA GLY A 83 -5.21 0.42 10.33
C GLY A 83 -6.47 0.21 9.49
N ARG A 84 -6.76 1.07 8.51
CA ARG A 84 -7.90 0.92 7.60
C ARG A 84 -7.59 -0.17 6.59
N MET A 85 -8.55 -1.06 6.37
CA MET A 85 -8.46 -2.05 5.30
C MET A 85 -8.58 -1.34 3.95
N MET A 86 -7.58 -1.56 3.11
CA MET A 86 -7.50 -1.07 1.75
C MET A 86 -7.49 -2.25 0.81
N GLU A 87 -8.05 -2.06 -0.38
CA GLU A 87 -8.10 -3.05 -1.44
C GLU A 87 -7.72 -2.40 -2.77
N GLN A 88 -7.03 -3.15 -3.62
CA GLN A 88 -6.78 -2.78 -4.99
C GLN A 88 -6.78 -4.02 -5.88
N CYS A 89 -7.49 -3.95 -7.01
CA CYS A 89 -7.56 -5.02 -7.99
C CYS A 89 -6.80 -4.65 -9.28
N PHE A 90 -6.34 -5.67 -9.98
CA PHE A 90 -5.64 -5.57 -11.24
C PHE A 90 -6.16 -6.65 -12.20
N TYR A 91 -6.55 -6.25 -13.41
CA TYR A 91 -7.04 -7.16 -14.42
C TYR A 91 -5.87 -7.92 -15.07
N ALA A 92 -5.89 -9.25 -14.95
CA ALA A 92 -4.81 -10.11 -15.43
C ALA A 92 -5.04 -10.63 -16.86
N GLY A 93 -6.08 -10.21 -17.58
CA GLY A 93 -6.36 -10.71 -18.93
C GLY A 93 -6.72 -12.20 -18.99
N GLU A 94 -6.93 -12.70 -20.21
CA GLU A 94 -7.05 -14.14 -20.46
C GLU A 94 -5.67 -14.78 -20.63
N LYS A 95 -5.58 -16.07 -20.33
CA LYS A 95 -4.35 -16.86 -20.48
C LYS A 95 -3.89 -16.77 -21.94
N ILE A 96 -2.67 -16.29 -22.16
CA ILE A 96 -2.02 -16.37 -23.47
C ILE A 96 -1.42 -17.79 -23.53
N ASN A 97 -2.18 -18.72 -24.11
CA ASN A 97 -1.77 -20.11 -24.30
C ASN A 97 -0.90 -20.25 -25.54
#